data_AF-A0A3A1WVA2-F1
#
_entry.id   AF-A0A3A1WVA2-F1
#
_cell.length_a   1.000
_cell.length_b   1.000
_cell.length_c   1.000
_cell.angle_alpha   90.00
_cell.angle_beta   90.00
_cell.angle_gamma   90.00
#
_symmetry.space_group_name_H-M   'P 1'
#
loop_
_entity.id
_entity.type
_entity.pdbx_description
1 polymer ?
#
loop_
_entity_poly.entity_id
_entity_poly.type
_entity_poly.pdbx_seq_one_letter_code
_entity_poly.pdbx_strand_id
1 'polypeptide(L)'
;VCVVVMTFVVSQGLIAIPQGSSLESVGSKASGPGTAIVKGAQSPDWRGVARQVSGSVISIQTRLAKGMGKGSGVIIDSKGYAVTNNHVIADAKQI
;
A
#
# COMPACT_ATOMS: atom_id res chain seq x y z
N VAL A 1 32.02 29.97 0.77
CA VAL A 1 33.09 28.95 0.84
C VAL A 1 32.51 27.55 1.05
N CYS A 2 31.68 27.30 2.06
CA CYS A 2 31.15 25.95 2.33
C CYS A 2 30.31 25.34 1.18
N VAL A 3 29.37 26.10 0.59
CA VAL A 3 28.48 25.59 -0.47
C VAL A 3 29.22 25.25 -1.77
N VAL A 4 30.24 26.05 -2.13
CA VAL A 4 31.03 25.86 -3.36
C VAL A 4 31.90 24.62 -3.28
N VAL A 5 32.44 24.32 -2.08
CA VAL A 5 33.19 23.08 -1.84
C VAL A 5 32.26 21.88 -2.04
N MET A 6 31.07 21.89 -1.43
CA MET A 6 30.13 20.77 -1.51
C MET A 6 29.68 20.45 -2.95
N THR A 7 29.45 21.47 -3.78
CA THR A 7 29.09 21.24 -5.20
C THR A 7 30.25 20.62 -6.00
N PHE A 8 31.50 20.99 -5.71
CA PHE A 8 32.66 20.46 -6.42
C PHE A 8 32.93 18.99 -6.05
N VAL A 9 32.70 18.60 -4.79
CA VAL A 9 32.88 17.20 -4.33
C VAL A 9 31.84 16.27 -4.97
N VAL A 10 30.60 16.74 -5.17
CA VAL A 10 29.54 15.98 -5.85
C VAL A 10 29.81 15.85 -7.35
N SER A 11 30.26 16.92 -8.02
CA SER A 11 30.55 16.88 -9.47
C SER A 11 31.79 16.05 -9.83
N GLN A 12 32.77 15.94 -8.92
CA GLN A 12 33.96 15.11 -9.10
C GLN A 12 33.72 13.63 -8.75
N GLY A 13 32.49 13.24 -8.37
CA GLY A 13 32.13 11.86 -8.09
C GLY A 13 32.78 11.26 -6.84
N LEU A 14 33.33 12.09 -5.94
CA LEU A 14 34.02 11.63 -4.72
C LEU A 14 33.03 11.18 -3.62
N ILE A 15 31.73 11.48 -3.80
CA ILE A 15 30.63 11.05 -2.93
C ILE A 15 29.59 10.32 -3.79
N ALA A 16 29.35 9.04 -3.49
CA ALA A 16 28.29 8.26 -4.12
C ALA A 16 26.91 8.68 -3.56
N ILE A 17 26.13 9.40 -4.36
CA ILE A 17 24.72 9.66 -4.10
C ILE A 17 23.92 8.43 -4.54
N PRO A 18 23.13 7.79 -3.66
CA PRO A 18 22.25 6.71 -4.09
C PRO A 18 21.24 7.28 -5.10
N GLN A 19 21.39 6.91 -6.38
CA GLN A 19 20.33 7.12 -7.37
C GLN A 19 19.09 6.41 -6.84
N GLY A 20 18.05 7.17 -6.57
CA GLY A 20 16.79 6.66 -6.04
C GLY A 20 16.34 5.45 -6.85
N SER A 21 16.04 4.36 -6.15
CA SER A 21 15.54 3.14 -6.76
C SER A 21 14.29 3.47 -7.57
N SER A 22 14.38 3.17 -8.86
CA SER A 22 13.31 3.18 -9.82
C SER A 22 12.03 2.52 -9.28
N LEU A 23 10.90 3.24 -9.38
CA LEU A 23 9.55 2.69 -9.11
C LEU A 23 8.99 1.92 -10.32
N GLU A 24 9.82 1.57 -11.29
CA GLU A 24 9.52 0.85 -12.53
C GLU A 24 8.82 -0.50 -12.27
N SER A 25 8.95 -1.05 -11.05
CA SER A 25 8.27 -2.29 -10.64
C SER A 25 6.80 -2.12 -10.22
N VAL A 26 6.26 -0.91 -10.04
CA VAL A 26 4.84 -0.71 -9.67
C VAL A 26 3.90 -0.79 -10.89
N GLY A 27 4.41 -1.07 -12.09
CA GLY A 27 3.61 -1.13 -13.32
C GLY A 27 3.09 -2.51 -13.75
N SER A 28 3.58 -3.61 -13.17
CA SER A 28 3.40 -4.95 -13.78
C SER A 28 3.09 -6.04 -12.78
N LYS A 29 2.06 -5.84 -11.95
CA LYS A 29 1.29 -6.97 -11.42
C LYS A 29 0.05 -7.04 -12.30
N ALA A 30 0.08 -7.96 -13.27
CA ALA A 30 -1.13 -8.44 -13.91
C ALA A 30 -2.14 -8.68 -12.80
N SER A 31 -3.20 -7.86 -12.78
CA SER A 31 -4.30 -8.06 -11.85
C SER A 31 -4.77 -9.50 -12.07
N GLY A 32 -4.73 -10.32 -11.02
CA GLY A 32 -5.46 -11.59 -11.04
C GLY A 32 -6.91 -11.33 -11.45
N PRO A 33 -7.64 -12.33 -11.96
CA PRO A 33 -8.99 -12.15 -12.49
C PRO A 33 -9.93 -11.59 -11.42
N GLY A 34 -9.97 -10.26 -11.32
CA GLY A 34 -10.90 -9.48 -10.53
C GLY A 34 -12.07 -9.16 -11.45
N THR A 35 -13.28 -9.51 -11.01
CA THR A 35 -14.51 -9.45 -11.79
C THR A 35 -15.10 -8.05 -11.93
N ALA A 36 -14.28 -6.99 -11.85
CA ALA A 36 -14.75 -5.64 -12.06
C ALA A 36 -15.08 -5.44 -13.55
N ILE A 37 -16.35 -5.64 -13.91
CA ILE A 37 -16.85 -5.37 -15.26
C ILE A 37 -16.80 -3.86 -15.51
N VAL A 38 -15.94 -3.45 -16.42
CA VAL A 38 -15.91 -2.08 -16.95
C VAL A 38 -17.04 -1.95 -17.96
N LYS A 39 -18.08 -1.18 -17.64
CA LYS A 39 -19.08 -0.78 -18.64
C LYS A 39 -18.48 0.30 -19.54
N GLY A 40 -18.04 -0.07 -20.75
CA GLY A 40 -17.68 0.85 -21.83
C GLY A 40 -16.19 0.88 -22.19
N ALA A 41 -15.88 1.41 -23.39
CA ALA A 41 -14.54 1.49 -23.98
C ALA A 41 -13.59 2.51 -23.32
N GLN A 42 -13.90 2.96 -22.10
CA GLN A 42 -13.13 3.95 -21.35
C GLN A 42 -12.44 3.28 -20.16
N SER A 43 -11.22 3.74 -19.86
CA SER A 43 -10.51 3.32 -18.65
C SER A 43 -11.38 3.60 -17.42
N PRO A 44 -11.52 2.64 -16.49
CA PRO A 44 -12.39 2.81 -15.33
C PRO A 44 -11.94 3.94 -14.41
N ASP A 45 -12.91 4.61 -13.78
CA ASP A 45 -12.62 5.59 -12.75
C ASP A 45 -12.28 4.90 -11.40
N TRP A 46 -11.03 4.47 -11.27
CA TRP A 46 -10.52 3.89 -10.02
C TRP A 46 -10.51 4.88 -8.85
N ARG A 47 -10.50 6.19 -9.11
CA ARG A 47 -10.61 7.19 -8.04
C ARG A 47 -12.03 7.27 -7.51
N GLY A 48 -13.02 7.22 -8.39
CA GLY A 48 -14.43 7.14 -8.04
C GLY A 48 -14.75 5.88 -7.26
N VAL A 49 -14.32 4.71 -7.74
CA VAL A 49 -14.49 3.43 -7.03
C VAL A 49 -13.82 3.48 -5.65
N ALA A 50 -12.56 3.93 -5.57
CA ALA A 50 -11.85 4.03 -4.30
C ALA A 50 -12.56 4.94 -3.29
N ARG A 51 -13.12 6.09 -3.75
CA ARG A 51 -13.91 7.00 -2.90
C ARG A 51 -15.20 6.36 -2.38
N GLN A 52 -15.85 5.54 -3.19
CA GLN A 52 -17.10 4.86 -2.81
C GLN A 52 -16.86 3.76 -1.78
N VAL A 53 -15.76 3.00 -1.90
CA VAL A 53 -15.51 1.83 -1.05
C VAL A 53 -14.69 2.15 0.21
N SER A 54 -13.91 3.24 0.21
CA SER A 54 -12.97 3.54 1.31
C SER A 54 -13.63 3.66 2.68
N GLY A 55 -14.89 4.11 2.74
CA GLY A 55 -15.64 4.23 4.00
C GLY A 55 -15.96 2.91 4.69
N SER A 56 -15.90 1.78 3.97
CA SER A 56 -16.15 0.43 4.54
C SER A 56 -14.87 -0.32 4.90
N VAL A 57 -13.69 0.22 4.55
CA VAL A 57 -12.39 -0.43 4.80
C VAL A 57 -11.85 -0.01 6.17
N ILE A 58 -11.42 -0.98 6.96
CA ILE A 58 -10.86 -0.77 8.29
C ILE A 58 -9.40 -1.21 8.37
N SER A 59 -8.64 -0.56 9.25
CA SER A 59 -7.33 -1.05 9.66
C SER A 59 -7.50 -2.05 10.80
N ILE A 60 -6.82 -3.18 10.70
CA ILE A 60 -6.78 -4.21 11.74
C ILE A 60 -5.37 -4.25 12.29
N GLN A 61 -5.25 -4.05 13.60
CA GLN A 61 -4.01 -4.24 14.32
C GLN A 61 -4.17 -5.46 15.21
N THR A 62 -3.19 -6.35 15.19
CA THR A 62 -3.22 -7.56 16.01
C THR A 62 -2.03 -7.59 16.94
N ARG A 63 -2.21 -8.15 18.14
CA ARG A 63 -1.11 -8.44 19.06
C ARG A 63 -0.76 -9.91 18.92
N LEU A 64 0.48 -10.20 18.56
CA LEU A 64 0.99 -11.57 18.48
C LEU A 64 1.72 -11.92 19.80
N ALA A 65 2.09 -13.19 19.97
CA ALA A 65 2.91 -13.62 21.11
C ALA A 65 4.23 -12.83 21.22
N LYS A 66 4.80 -12.42 20.08
CA LYS A 66 5.97 -11.55 20.03
C LYS A 66 5.78 -10.48 18.95
N GLY A 67 5.33 -9.30 19.37
CA GLY A 67 5.19 -8.13 18.49
C GLY A 67 3.75 -7.84 18.06
N MET A 68 3.63 -7.06 16.98
CA MET A 68 2.35 -6.54 16.48
C MET A 68 2.19 -6.89 14.99
N GLY A 69 0.99 -7.27 14.60
CA GLY A 69 0.56 -7.48 13.22
C GLY A 69 -0.29 -6.30 12.73
N LYS A 70 -0.29 -6.10 11.41
CA LYS A 70 -1.11 -5.08 10.75
C LYS A 70 -1.77 -5.71 9.53
N GLY A 71 -3.02 -5.37 9.29
CA GLY A 71 -3.78 -5.79 8.13
C GLY A 71 -4.95 -4.85 7.86
N SER A 72 -5.81 -5.27 6.95
CA SER A 72 -7.03 -4.56 6.61
C SER A 72 -8.20 -5.51 6.57
N GLY A 73 -9.39 -4.95 6.68
CA GLY A 73 -10.64 -5.68 6.51
C GLY A 73 -11.71 -4.79 5.94
N VAL A 74 -12.88 -5.37 5.70
CA VAL A 74 -14.06 -4.66 5.21
C VAL A 74 -15.23 -4.97 6.11
N ILE A 75 -16.01 -3.94 6.46
CA ILE A 75 -17.30 -4.06 7.12
C ILE A 75 -18.32 -4.53 6.08
N ILE A 76 -19.04 -5.62 6.38
CA ILE A 76 -19.99 -6.25 5.45
C ILE A 76 -21.46 -5.97 5.80
N ASP A 77 -21.75 -5.48 7.00
CA ASP A 77 -23.11 -5.10 7.40
C ASP A 77 -23.15 -3.99 8.47
N SER A 78 -24.36 -3.48 8.73
CA SER A 78 -24.62 -2.41 9.69
C SER A 78 -24.54 -2.86 11.15
N LYS A 79 -24.38 -4.16 11.44
CA LYS A 79 -24.14 -4.67 12.80
C LYS A 79 -22.65 -4.61 13.14
N GLY A 80 -21.79 -4.33 12.17
CA GLY A 80 -20.35 -4.20 12.34
C GLY A 80 -19.57 -5.49 12.11
N TYR A 81 -20.16 -6.49 11.46
CA TYR A 81 -19.39 -7.67 11.06
C TYR A 81 -18.36 -7.29 9.99
N ALA A 82 -17.14 -7.82 10.13
CA ALA A 82 -16.03 -7.53 9.24
C ALA A 82 -15.37 -8.81 8.72
N VAL A 83 -14.87 -8.74 7.48
CA VAL A 83 -14.11 -9.81 6.82
C VAL A 83 -12.66 -9.37 6.65
N THR A 84 -11.74 -10.27 6.92
CA THR A 84 -10.30 -10.12 6.70
C THR A 84 -9.69 -11.45 6.25
N ASN A 85 -8.44 -11.45 5.80
CA ASN A 85 -7.75 -12.69 5.50
C ASN A 85 -7.37 -13.43 6.78
N ASN A 86 -7.43 -14.76 6.76
CA ASN A 86 -7.07 -15.59 7.91
C ASN A 86 -5.67 -15.28 8.46
N HIS A 87 -4.68 -15.06 7.59
CA HIS A 87 -3.29 -14.79 8.01
C HIS A 87 -3.14 -13.48 8.81
N VAL A 88 -4.10 -12.57 8.73
CA VAL A 88 -4.08 -11.32 9.52
C VAL A 88 -4.35 -11.62 10.99
N ILE A 89 -5.17 -12.63 11.28
CA ILE A 89 -5.72 -12.90 12.61
C ILE A 89 -5.33 -14.26 13.21
N ALA A 90 -4.78 -15.18 12.42
CA ALA A 90 -4.57 -16.57 12.83
C ALA A 90 -3.68 -16.71 14.09
N ASP A 91 -2.64 -15.89 14.19
CA ASP A 91 -1.69 -15.89 15.32
C ASP A 91 -1.97 -14.78 16.34
N ALA A 92 -3.09 -14.07 16.19
CA ALA A 92 -3.45 -12.96 17.06
C ALA A 92 -3.88 -13.49 18.44
N LYS A 93 -3.29 -12.93 19.49
CA LYS A 93 -3.77 -13.05 20.87
C LYS A 93 -4.84 -12.01 21.20
N GLN A 94 -4.82 -10.90 20.47
CA GLN A 94 -5.76 -9.80 20.60
C GLN A 94 -5.88 -9.06 19.27
N ILE A 95 -7.07 -8.50 19.04
CA ILE A 95 -7.43 -7.63 17.92
C ILE A 95 -8.08 -6.38 18.52
#